data_AF-F4LWV9-F1
#
_entry.id   AF-F4LWV9-F1
#
_cell.length_a   1.000
_cell.length_b   1.000
_cell.length_c   1.000
_cell.angle_alpha   90.00
_cell.angle_beta   90.00
_cell.angle_gamma   90.00
#
_symmetry.space_group_name_H-M   'P 1'
#
loop_
_entity.id
_entity.type
_entity.pdbx_description
1 polymer ?
#
loop_
_entity_poly.entity_id
_entity_poly.type
_entity_poly.pdbx_seq_one_letter_code
_entity_poly.pdbx_strand_id
1 'polypeptide(L)'
;MQAQAVTLTIMQSALISLWISIVMTRSTGYSSTAFRYSPLMTGLIVGIVLGDVPNAMMVTAAIQLIYMGVISPGGSTPSEPAVAAAVAVPVAILSGLKPTEAVTVAIPVGLLGSYLYQLRFFLNTVVVTPLVDKYVKQADERGITFASIFLPIILGFAIFFPAMFITLYKGVPLITEVVKLMSGRTIHALEVIGGALPAVGIAVTLKMIGKKSLMPFFLLAYFLVIILQSLEINIITFAILGAIISYLYVLVIMEKEGEISGELEENDIAKDANSAGEGQFTDRDLRKIWLRWRYANEIPHTFDRMIAFSFLWSLIPGLKKLYKSKEDLSEAYERHSQFFNTECIGGAPIVGMTLSLEEQRARALSEGRKDEAVSEEVINSTKVSLMGPFAALGDSIEEGTIQYILIALFLPLASAGNFLGGILPWLIWIIGNYFYGFYFLKMGYKLGIHAATTILGGKSMRYILTGLSILGLFMMGVLTASYVDVTTPLSWTISGKTFELQGILDSIFPGLLPLATVIIIYLYFDRKELNVLKVLISLVIILAILGLLNIL
;
A
#
# COMPACT_ATOMS: atom_id res chain seq x y z
N MET A 1 -15.07 25.95 -37.17
CA MET A 1 -15.62 24.98 -36.21
C MET A 1 -14.89 25.17 -34.89
N GLN A 2 -15.56 25.72 -33.88
CA GLN A 2 -14.99 25.82 -32.53
C GLN A 2 -14.76 24.40 -32.00
N ALA A 3 -13.52 24.08 -31.61
CA ALA A 3 -13.21 22.83 -30.94
C ALA A 3 -14.00 22.78 -29.65
N GLN A 4 -15.02 21.92 -29.58
CA GLN A 4 -15.81 21.70 -28.38
C GLN A 4 -14.83 21.28 -27.28
N ALA A 5 -14.76 22.07 -26.19
CA ALA A 5 -13.89 21.76 -25.07
C ALA A 5 -14.23 20.35 -24.58
N VAL A 6 -13.28 19.42 -24.72
CA VAL A 6 -13.42 18.04 -24.27
C VAL A 6 -13.37 18.09 -22.74
N THR A 7 -14.52 18.28 -22.10
CA THR A 7 -14.68 18.41 -20.65
C THR A 7 -15.40 17.20 -20.09
N LEU A 8 -15.19 16.93 -18.80
CA LEU A 8 -15.95 15.92 -18.09
C LEU A 8 -17.39 16.39 -17.93
N THR A 9 -18.34 15.50 -18.25
CA THR A 9 -19.75 15.76 -17.93
C THR A 9 -19.97 15.77 -16.42
N ILE A 10 -21.04 16.43 -15.98
CA ILE A 10 -21.47 16.44 -14.56
C ILE A 10 -21.55 15.01 -14.00
N MET A 11 -22.10 14.07 -14.78
CA MET A 11 -22.24 12.68 -14.37
C MET A 11 -20.87 12.00 -14.22
N GLN A 12 -19.96 12.18 -15.19
CA GLN A 12 -18.62 11.59 -15.11
C GLN A 12 -17.84 12.13 -13.91
N SER A 13 -17.90 13.45 -13.67
CA SER A 13 -17.29 14.06 -12.48
C SER A 13 -17.91 13.50 -11.19
N ALA A 14 -19.23 13.35 -11.11
CA ALA A 14 -19.91 12.79 -9.94
C ALA A 14 -19.52 11.33 -9.67
N LEU A 15 -19.44 10.49 -10.70
CA LEU A 15 -19.10 9.07 -10.56
C LEU A 15 -17.64 8.87 -10.09
N ILE A 16 -16.70 9.62 -10.66
CA ILE A 16 -15.29 9.55 -10.23
C ILE A 16 -15.14 10.12 -8.81
N SER A 17 -15.84 11.20 -8.46
CA SER A 17 -15.86 11.72 -7.09
C SER A 17 -16.45 10.76 -6.07
N LEU A 18 -17.53 10.04 -6.45
CA LEU A 18 -18.13 9.01 -5.62
C LEU A 18 -17.12 7.88 -5.37
N TRP A 19 -16.44 7.42 -6.41
CA TRP A 19 -15.38 6.42 -6.31
C TRP A 19 -14.29 6.86 -5.33
N ILE A 20 -13.75 8.07 -5.49
CA ILE A 20 -12.70 8.56 -4.61
C ILE A 20 -13.18 8.72 -3.18
N SER A 21 -14.43 9.15 -2.97
CA SER A 21 -15.01 9.24 -1.63
C SER A 21 -15.10 7.86 -0.98
N ILE A 22 -15.49 6.81 -1.70
CA ILE A 22 -15.51 5.42 -1.22
C ILE A 22 -14.11 4.97 -0.79
N VAL A 23 -13.10 5.24 -1.62
CA VAL A 23 -11.71 4.86 -1.34
C VAL A 23 -11.16 5.63 -0.12
N MET A 24 -11.34 6.95 -0.08
CA MET A 24 -10.73 7.81 0.94
C MET A 24 -11.41 7.73 2.31
N THR A 25 -12.69 7.39 2.34
CA THR A 25 -13.45 7.17 3.60
C THR A 25 -13.28 5.77 4.17
N ARG A 26 -12.66 4.86 3.41
CA ARG A 26 -12.55 3.45 3.73
C ARG A 26 -13.90 2.74 3.88
N SER A 27 -14.94 3.19 3.17
CA SER A 27 -16.31 2.68 3.36
C SER A 27 -16.52 1.21 2.97
N THR A 28 -15.60 0.62 2.20
CA THR A 28 -15.57 -0.83 1.90
C THR A 28 -14.62 -1.62 2.82
N GLY A 29 -14.15 -0.99 3.89
CA GLY A 29 -13.21 -1.51 4.87
C GLY A 29 -11.77 -1.61 4.36
N TYR A 30 -10.95 -2.49 4.94
CA TYR A 30 -9.53 -2.63 4.58
C TYR A 30 -9.31 -3.02 3.09
N SER A 31 -10.35 -3.51 2.41
CA SER A 31 -10.39 -3.66 0.95
C SER A 31 -10.07 -2.38 0.17
N SER A 32 -10.43 -1.21 0.73
CA SER A 32 -10.13 0.10 0.15
C SER A 32 -8.69 0.56 0.34
N THR A 33 -7.94 -0.07 1.25
CA THR A 33 -6.51 0.18 1.43
C THR A 33 -5.75 -0.11 0.13
N ALA A 34 -6.02 -1.27 -0.47
CA ALA A 34 -5.46 -1.65 -1.76
C ALA A 34 -5.87 -0.68 -2.89
N PHE A 35 -7.10 -0.15 -2.85
CA PHE A 35 -7.55 0.87 -3.81
C PHE A 35 -6.86 2.22 -3.64
N ARG A 36 -6.48 2.59 -2.41
CA ARG A 36 -5.84 3.88 -2.11
C ARG A 36 -4.38 3.88 -2.54
N TYR A 37 -3.66 2.81 -2.22
CA TYR A 37 -2.23 2.72 -2.52
C TYR A 37 -1.91 2.37 -3.97
N SER A 38 -2.87 1.81 -4.71
CA SER A 38 -2.72 1.52 -6.13
C SER A 38 -3.62 2.43 -6.99
N PRO A 39 -3.03 3.34 -7.80
CA PRO A 39 -3.79 4.06 -8.82
C PRO A 39 -4.46 3.14 -9.85
N LEU A 40 -4.01 1.89 -10.04
CA LEU A 40 -4.50 0.96 -11.08
C LEU A 40 -6.03 0.77 -11.07
N MET A 41 -6.62 0.54 -9.90
CA MET A 41 -8.08 0.40 -9.83
C MET A 41 -8.78 1.73 -10.09
N THR A 42 -8.24 2.84 -9.59
CA THR A 42 -8.84 4.15 -9.86
C THR A 42 -8.80 4.50 -11.34
N GLY A 43 -7.69 4.20 -12.01
CA GLY A 43 -7.56 4.31 -13.46
C GLY A 43 -8.58 3.48 -14.23
N LEU A 44 -8.80 2.24 -13.80
CA LEU A 44 -9.82 1.37 -14.37
C LEU A 44 -11.22 2.00 -14.27
N ILE A 45 -11.59 2.48 -13.08
CA ILE A 45 -12.91 3.12 -12.87
C ILE A 45 -13.04 4.39 -13.71
N VAL A 46 -11.99 5.21 -13.78
CA VAL A 46 -11.96 6.38 -14.66
C VAL A 46 -12.16 5.96 -16.12
N GLY A 47 -11.43 4.95 -16.60
CA GLY A 47 -11.55 4.44 -17.96
C GLY A 47 -12.96 3.95 -18.29
N ILE A 48 -13.61 3.24 -17.35
CA ILE A 48 -15.01 2.81 -17.49
C ILE A 48 -15.95 4.02 -17.59
N VAL A 49 -15.76 5.04 -16.74
CA VAL A 49 -16.59 6.25 -16.73
C VAL A 49 -16.40 7.10 -18.00
N LEU A 50 -15.19 7.09 -18.58
CA LEU A 50 -14.88 7.80 -19.82
C LEU A 50 -15.22 6.99 -21.08
N GLY A 51 -15.40 5.67 -20.96
CA GLY A 51 -15.58 4.77 -22.09
C GLY A 51 -14.28 4.42 -22.83
N ASP A 52 -13.12 4.66 -22.21
CA ASP A 52 -11.78 4.42 -22.77
C ASP A 52 -10.87 3.75 -21.74
N VAL A 53 -11.11 2.46 -21.54
CA VAL A 53 -10.32 1.64 -20.61
C VAL A 53 -8.86 1.46 -21.08
N PRO A 54 -8.57 1.18 -22.36
CA PRO A 54 -7.19 0.96 -22.80
C PRO A 54 -6.27 2.15 -22.52
N ASN A 55 -6.64 3.35 -22.95
CA ASN A 55 -5.78 4.53 -22.72
C ASN A 55 -5.71 4.89 -21.23
N ALA A 56 -6.83 4.75 -20.50
CA ALA A 56 -6.83 4.98 -19.05
C ALA A 56 -5.86 4.05 -18.31
N MET A 57 -5.84 2.76 -18.63
CA MET A 57 -4.94 1.81 -17.99
C MET A 57 -3.48 2.07 -18.35
N MET A 58 -3.17 2.46 -19.60
CA MET A 58 -1.81 2.83 -20.02
C MET A 58 -1.28 4.04 -19.25
N VAL A 59 -2.08 5.11 -19.16
CA VAL A 59 -1.74 6.31 -18.38
C VAL A 59 -1.57 5.96 -16.90
N THR A 60 -2.47 5.14 -16.37
CA THR A 60 -2.45 4.74 -14.96
C THR A 60 -1.24 3.89 -14.62
N ALA A 61 -0.76 3.04 -15.53
CA ALA A 61 0.44 2.26 -15.31
C ALA A 61 1.69 3.13 -15.16
N ALA A 62 1.81 4.19 -15.98
CA ALA A 62 2.88 5.18 -15.83
C ALA A 62 2.81 5.91 -14.48
N ILE A 63 1.60 6.29 -14.05
CA ILE A 63 1.38 6.88 -12.72
C ILE A 63 1.69 5.87 -11.59
N GLN A 64 1.32 4.60 -11.75
CA GLN A 64 1.56 3.56 -10.74
C GLN A 64 3.05 3.40 -10.43
N LEU A 65 3.92 3.50 -11.44
CA LEU A 65 5.37 3.34 -11.27
C LEU A 65 5.97 4.33 -10.27
N ILE A 66 5.52 5.58 -10.24
CA ILE A 66 6.03 6.57 -9.27
C ILE A 66 5.51 6.34 -7.85
N TYR A 67 4.39 5.64 -7.71
CA TYR A 67 3.79 5.29 -6.44
C TYR A 67 4.25 3.92 -5.92
N MET A 68 5.11 3.22 -6.67
CA MET A 68 5.76 2.00 -6.18
C MET A 68 6.61 2.32 -4.95
N GLY A 69 6.45 1.55 -3.87
CA GLY A 69 7.21 1.72 -2.63
C GLY A 69 6.76 2.87 -1.71
N VAL A 70 5.69 3.62 -2.03
CA VAL A 70 5.16 4.65 -1.12
C VAL A 70 4.44 4.00 0.07
N ILE A 71 5.17 3.80 1.16
CA ILE A 71 4.59 3.32 2.42
C ILE A 71 4.05 4.47 3.28
N SER A 72 3.10 4.16 4.17
CA SER A 72 2.48 5.12 5.08
C SER A 72 2.68 4.74 6.56
N PRO A 73 3.92 4.72 7.09
CA PRO A 73 4.12 4.42 8.51
C PRO A 73 3.27 5.35 9.38
N GLY A 74 2.35 4.79 10.16
CA GLY A 74 1.47 5.56 11.03
C GLY A 74 0.33 6.33 10.33
N GLY A 75 -0.02 5.98 9.09
CA GLY A 75 -1.27 6.41 8.45
C GLY A 75 -1.21 7.71 7.59
N SER A 76 -0.10 8.45 7.63
CA SER A 76 0.14 9.60 6.73
C SER A 76 1.02 9.25 5.54
N THR A 77 0.51 9.42 4.31
CA THR A 77 1.29 9.32 3.07
C THR A 77 1.75 10.71 2.60
N PRO A 78 2.93 10.83 1.96
CA PRO A 78 3.37 12.09 1.39
C PRO A 78 2.52 12.54 0.18
N SER A 79 1.80 11.62 -0.45
CA SER A 79 0.97 11.86 -1.63
C SER A 79 -0.13 10.79 -1.70
N GLU A 80 -1.31 11.16 -2.20
CA GLU A 80 -2.47 10.27 -2.37
C GLU A 80 -2.54 9.70 -3.79
N PRO A 81 -2.21 8.40 -4.00
CA PRO A 81 -2.10 7.82 -5.34
C PRO A 81 -3.44 7.75 -6.08
N ALA A 82 -4.52 7.38 -5.39
CA ALA A 82 -5.84 7.32 -6.00
C ALA A 82 -6.36 8.72 -6.39
N VAL A 83 -6.13 9.75 -5.58
CA VAL A 83 -6.51 11.14 -5.94
C VAL A 83 -5.72 11.62 -7.15
N ALA A 84 -4.41 11.31 -7.19
CA ALA A 84 -3.56 11.64 -8.33
C ALA A 84 -4.07 11.03 -9.63
N ALA A 85 -4.36 9.72 -9.64
CA ALA A 85 -4.89 9.04 -10.82
C ALA A 85 -6.27 9.55 -11.25
N ALA A 86 -7.16 9.84 -10.28
CA ALA A 86 -8.51 10.33 -10.58
C ALA A 86 -8.52 11.61 -11.41
N VAL A 87 -7.49 12.46 -11.28
CA VAL A 87 -7.39 13.74 -11.99
C VAL A 87 -6.44 13.65 -13.18
N ALA A 88 -5.27 13.02 -13.02
CA ALA A 88 -4.27 12.96 -14.08
C ALA A 88 -4.72 12.08 -15.26
N VAL A 89 -5.46 11.00 -15.01
CA VAL A 89 -5.94 10.10 -16.08
C VAL A 89 -6.94 10.81 -17.00
N PRO A 90 -8.01 11.48 -16.50
CA PRO A 90 -8.87 12.29 -17.35
C PRO A 90 -8.13 13.42 -18.07
N VAL A 91 -7.24 14.14 -17.37
CA VAL A 91 -6.43 15.19 -18.02
C VAL A 91 -5.68 14.62 -19.22
N ALA A 92 -4.98 13.50 -19.05
CA ALA A 92 -4.19 12.90 -20.11
C ALA A 92 -5.05 12.48 -21.31
N ILE A 93 -6.18 11.81 -21.08
CA ILE A 93 -7.08 11.35 -22.15
C ILE A 93 -7.70 12.55 -22.91
N LEU A 94 -8.14 13.59 -22.19
CA LEU A 94 -8.82 14.75 -22.79
C LEU A 94 -7.86 15.72 -23.50
N SER A 95 -6.59 15.72 -23.11
CA SER A 95 -5.54 16.55 -23.71
C SER A 95 -4.67 15.82 -24.73
N GLY A 96 -4.73 14.49 -24.78
CA GLY A 96 -3.88 13.66 -25.64
C GLY A 96 -2.44 13.55 -25.14
N LEU A 97 -2.19 13.72 -23.84
CA LEU A 97 -0.85 13.51 -23.25
C LEU A 97 -0.44 12.05 -23.36
N LYS A 98 0.85 11.82 -23.55
CA LYS A 98 1.46 10.50 -23.40
C LYS A 98 1.37 10.05 -21.94
N PRO A 99 1.32 8.72 -21.67
CA PRO A 99 1.31 8.19 -20.31
C PRO A 99 2.41 8.75 -19.39
N THR A 100 3.62 8.92 -19.89
CA THR A 100 4.77 9.45 -19.12
C THR A 100 4.58 10.92 -18.73
N GLU A 101 4.01 11.73 -19.61
CA GLU A 101 3.76 13.16 -19.35
C GLU A 101 2.69 13.35 -18.27
N ALA A 102 1.68 12.47 -18.21
CA ALA A 102 0.60 12.51 -17.23
C ALA A 102 1.08 12.40 -15.77
N VAL A 103 2.24 11.77 -15.56
CA VAL A 103 2.88 11.63 -14.24
C VAL A 103 3.16 13.01 -13.62
N THR A 104 3.48 14.01 -14.45
CA THR A 104 3.78 15.38 -14.00
C THR A 104 2.55 16.09 -13.42
N VAL A 105 1.35 15.74 -13.89
CA VAL A 105 0.08 16.22 -13.33
C VAL A 105 -0.27 15.45 -12.06
N ALA A 106 0.01 14.15 -12.03
CA ALA A 106 -0.33 13.26 -10.92
C ALA A 106 0.34 13.69 -9.60
N ILE A 107 1.63 14.04 -9.63
CA ILE A 107 2.43 14.39 -8.45
C ILE A 107 1.81 15.52 -7.60
N PRO A 108 1.60 16.75 -8.13
CA PRO A 108 1.07 17.85 -7.34
C PRO A 108 -0.38 17.59 -6.89
N VAL A 109 -1.18 16.90 -7.70
CA VAL A 109 -2.55 16.55 -7.33
C VAL A 109 -2.58 15.56 -6.18
N GLY A 110 -1.73 14.52 -6.22
CA GLY A 110 -1.61 13.56 -5.12
C GLY A 110 -1.15 14.23 -3.83
N LEU A 111 -0.22 15.20 -3.91
CA LEU A 111 0.19 15.99 -2.74
C LEU A 111 -0.98 16.80 -2.16
N LEU A 112 -1.79 17.45 -2.99
CA LEU A 112 -2.99 18.17 -2.51
C LEU A 112 -4.01 17.21 -1.87
N GLY A 113 -4.14 16.00 -2.42
CA GLY A 113 -4.96 14.94 -1.85
C GLY A 113 -4.55 14.56 -0.42
N SER A 114 -3.25 14.54 -0.11
CA SER A 114 -2.78 14.16 1.23
C SER A 114 -3.18 15.18 2.30
N TYR A 115 -3.29 16.47 1.95
CA TYR A 115 -3.83 17.48 2.86
C TYR A 115 -5.32 17.29 3.14
N LEU A 116 -6.13 16.89 2.14
CA LEU A 116 -7.54 16.54 2.36
C LEU A 116 -7.67 15.32 3.28
N TYR A 117 -6.76 14.35 3.16
CA TYR A 117 -6.72 13.20 4.04
C TYR A 117 -6.34 13.56 5.48
N GLN A 118 -5.37 14.45 5.67
CA GLN A 118 -5.05 15.01 7.00
C GLN A 118 -6.21 15.80 7.61
N LEU A 119 -6.96 16.54 6.78
CA LEU A 119 -8.17 17.25 7.22
C LEU A 119 -9.24 16.26 7.72
N ARG A 120 -9.40 15.11 7.07
CA ARG A 120 -10.29 14.03 7.56
C ARG A 120 -9.87 13.56 8.95
N PHE A 121 -8.59 13.32 9.19
CA PHE A 121 -8.10 12.88 10.50
C PHE A 121 -8.37 13.94 11.57
N PHE A 122 -8.14 15.21 11.25
CA PHE A 122 -8.45 16.33 12.13
C PHE A 122 -9.93 16.36 12.50
N LEU A 123 -10.83 16.28 11.51
CA LEU A 123 -12.28 16.29 11.75
C LEU A 123 -12.74 15.08 12.55
N ASN A 124 -12.19 13.89 12.29
CA ASN A 124 -12.47 12.72 13.10
C ASN A 124 -12.04 12.95 14.57
N THR A 125 -10.85 13.49 14.82
CA THR A 125 -10.40 13.78 16.20
C THR A 125 -11.39 14.71 16.93
N VAL A 126 -11.82 15.80 16.30
CA VAL A 126 -12.66 16.80 16.98
C VAL A 126 -14.12 16.39 17.12
N VAL A 127 -14.64 15.51 16.24
CA VAL A 127 -16.06 15.14 16.21
C VAL A 127 -16.31 13.71 16.69
N VAL A 128 -15.49 12.74 16.27
CA VAL A 128 -15.69 11.31 16.55
C VAL A 128 -15.25 10.96 17.96
N THR A 129 -14.04 11.36 18.37
CA THR A 129 -13.49 10.99 19.69
C THR A 129 -14.43 11.34 20.86
N PRO A 130 -14.96 12.58 20.98
CA PRO A 130 -15.81 12.93 22.11
C PRO A 130 -17.14 12.15 22.13
N LEU A 131 -17.67 11.80 20.95
CA LEU A 131 -18.89 11.01 20.84
C LEU A 131 -18.65 9.56 21.22
N VAL A 132 -17.54 8.95 20.78
CA VAL A 132 -17.18 7.59 21.18
C VAL A 132 -17.00 7.52 22.71
N ASP A 133 -16.30 8.48 23.33
CA ASP A 133 -16.13 8.52 24.79
C ASP A 133 -17.46 8.55 25.55
N LYS A 134 -18.42 9.36 25.05
CA LYS A 134 -19.75 9.42 25.63
C LYS A 134 -20.46 8.05 25.56
N TYR A 135 -20.41 7.38 24.42
CA TYR A 135 -21.10 6.10 24.22
C TYR A 135 -20.40 4.92 24.91
N VAL A 136 -19.06 4.96 25.03
CA VAL A 136 -18.26 4.01 25.81
C VAL A 136 -18.71 4.01 27.27
N LYS A 137 -18.80 5.17 27.92
CA LYS A 137 -19.26 5.32 29.31
C LYS A 137 -20.71 4.85 29.54
N GLN A 138 -21.50 4.80 28.48
CA GLN A 138 -22.90 4.37 28.53
C GLN A 138 -23.08 2.90 28.16
N ALA A 139 -21.99 2.20 27.79
CA ALA A 139 -22.02 0.88 27.16
C ALA A 139 -22.98 0.80 25.95
N ASP A 140 -23.15 1.91 25.22
CA ASP A 140 -24.06 1.99 24.06
C ASP A 140 -23.37 1.53 22.78
N GLU A 141 -23.55 0.25 22.43
CA GLU A 141 -23.02 -0.34 21.20
C GLU A 141 -23.50 0.38 19.93
N ARG A 142 -24.76 0.84 19.90
CA ARG A 142 -25.31 1.48 18.70
C ARG A 142 -24.67 2.85 18.52
N GLY A 143 -24.54 3.59 19.61
CA GLY A 143 -23.80 4.85 19.65
C GLY A 143 -22.34 4.69 19.23
N ILE A 144 -21.62 3.72 19.81
CA ILE A 144 -20.22 3.42 19.43
C ILE A 144 -20.12 3.06 17.95
N THR A 145 -21.04 2.24 17.43
CA THR A 145 -21.05 1.84 16.01
C THR A 145 -21.31 3.05 15.10
N PHE A 146 -22.29 3.88 15.44
CA PHE A 146 -22.57 5.10 14.68
C PHE A 146 -21.37 6.04 14.65
N ALA A 147 -20.80 6.33 15.82
CA ALA A 147 -19.67 7.24 15.96
C ALA A 147 -18.38 6.69 15.33
N SER A 148 -18.12 5.38 15.43
CA SER A 148 -16.85 4.78 14.96
C SER A 148 -16.88 4.32 13.50
N ILE A 149 -18.06 4.15 12.88
CA ILE A 149 -18.16 3.62 11.52
C ILE A 149 -18.86 4.62 10.62
N PHE A 150 -20.13 4.91 10.90
CA PHE A 150 -20.96 5.68 9.99
C PHE A 150 -20.59 7.16 9.95
N LEU A 151 -20.31 7.77 11.11
CA LEU A 151 -19.98 9.18 11.21
C LEU A 151 -18.66 9.54 10.48
N PRO A 152 -17.53 8.83 10.66
CA PRO A 152 -16.31 9.07 9.89
C PRO A 152 -16.51 8.93 8.37
N ILE A 153 -17.34 7.98 7.94
CA ILE A 153 -17.69 7.82 6.52
C ILE A 153 -18.47 9.05 6.04
N ILE A 154 -19.50 9.49 6.77
CA ILE A 154 -20.29 10.68 6.42
C ILE A 154 -19.41 11.92 6.34
N LEU A 155 -18.56 12.16 7.34
CA LEU A 155 -17.63 13.28 7.38
C LEU A 155 -16.65 13.23 6.20
N GLY A 156 -16.06 12.06 5.94
CA GLY A 156 -15.15 11.89 4.82
C GLY A 156 -15.84 12.12 3.46
N PHE A 157 -17.08 11.65 3.27
CA PHE A 157 -17.86 11.93 2.06
C PHE A 157 -18.14 13.43 1.89
N ALA A 158 -18.45 14.13 2.98
CA ALA A 158 -18.68 15.58 2.97
C ALA A 158 -17.42 16.39 2.60
N ILE A 159 -16.22 15.82 2.82
CA ILE A 159 -14.94 16.42 2.41
C ILE A 159 -14.61 16.04 0.96
N PHE A 160 -14.50 14.74 0.69
CA PHE A 160 -13.93 14.24 -0.56
C PHE A 160 -14.88 14.39 -1.75
N PHE A 161 -16.19 14.17 -1.58
CA PHE A 161 -17.11 14.24 -2.72
C PHE A 161 -17.15 15.65 -3.33
N PRO A 162 -17.39 16.74 -2.54
CA PRO A 162 -17.42 18.08 -3.11
C PRO A 162 -16.06 18.53 -3.64
N ALA A 163 -14.98 18.26 -2.90
CA ALA A 163 -13.63 18.66 -3.31
C ALA A 163 -13.20 18.00 -4.63
N MET A 164 -13.45 16.68 -4.77
CA MET A 164 -13.16 15.97 -6.00
C MET A 164 -14.10 16.39 -7.13
N PHE A 165 -15.38 16.64 -6.84
CA PHE A 165 -16.34 17.04 -7.87
C PHE A 165 -15.94 18.39 -8.49
N ILE A 166 -15.57 19.36 -7.66
CA ILE A 166 -15.08 20.67 -8.13
C ILE A 166 -13.79 20.51 -8.91
N THR A 167 -12.84 19.73 -8.40
CA THR A 167 -11.56 19.48 -9.08
C THR A 167 -11.75 18.82 -10.45
N LEU A 168 -12.64 17.84 -10.56
CA LEU A 168 -12.91 17.14 -11.81
C LEU A 168 -13.73 17.99 -12.79
N TYR A 169 -14.77 18.68 -12.31
CA TYR A 169 -15.67 19.43 -13.17
C TYR A 169 -15.09 20.77 -13.64
N LYS A 170 -14.32 21.45 -12.78
CA LYS A 170 -13.74 22.78 -13.07
C LYS A 170 -12.21 22.76 -13.21
N GLY A 171 -11.53 21.94 -12.41
CA GLY A 171 -10.06 21.87 -12.42
C GLY A 171 -9.48 21.12 -13.62
N VAL A 172 -10.04 19.96 -14.00
CA VAL A 172 -9.56 19.19 -15.16
C VAL A 172 -9.62 20.01 -16.47
N PRO A 173 -10.71 20.74 -16.79
CA PRO A 173 -10.71 21.64 -17.96
C PRO A 173 -9.59 22.69 -17.92
N LEU A 174 -9.37 23.33 -16.77
CA LEU A 174 -8.32 24.34 -16.61
C LEU A 174 -6.92 23.75 -16.85
N ILE A 175 -6.62 22.58 -16.27
CA ILE A 175 -5.34 21.90 -16.47
C ILE A 175 -5.18 21.51 -17.94
N THR A 176 -6.24 21.02 -18.57
CA THR A 176 -6.26 20.61 -19.98
C THR A 176 -5.97 21.79 -20.91
N GLU A 177 -6.50 22.99 -20.62
CA GLU A 177 -6.20 24.21 -21.39
C GLU A 177 -4.73 24.61 -21.27
N VAL A 178 -4.17 24.60 -20.05
CA VAL A 178 -2.75 24.91 -19.83
C VAL A 178 -1.84 23.93 -20.57
N VAL A 179 -2.16 22.63 -20.52
CA VAL A 179 -1.41 21.58 -21.22
C VAL A 179 -1.42 21.81 -22.74
N LYS A 180 -2.57 22.17 -23.32
CA LYS A 180 -2.70 22.41 -24.77
C LYS A 180 -1.89 23.62 -25.27
N LEU A 181 -1.49 24.52 -24.38
CA LEU A 181 -0.62 25.66 -24.70
C LEU A 181 0.87 25.27 -24.72
N MET A 182 1.23 24.10 -24.20
CA MET A 182 2.61 23.63 -24.16
C MET A 182 3.06 23.16 -25.56
N SER A 183 4.30 23.46 -25.94
CA SER A 183 4.90 22.97 -27.19
C SER A 183 6.43 22.99 -27.11
N GLY A 184 7.08 22.27 -28.04
CA GLY A 184 8.54 22.25 -28.18
C GLY A 184 9.25 21.78 -26.90
N ARG A 185 10.20 22.60 -26.41
CA ARG A 185 11.07 22.25 -25.26
C ARG A 185 10.31 21.95 -23.97
N THR A 186 9.12 22.53 -23.78
CA THR A 186 8.35 22.30 -22.56
C THR A 186 7.73 20.90 -22.53
N ILE A 187 7.29 20.37 -23.68
CA ILE A 187 6.82 18.98 -23.79
C ILE A 187 7.99 18.02 -23.62
N HIS A 188 9.12 18.28 -24.29
CA HIS A 188 10.35 17.48 -24.12
C HIS A 188 10.78 17.38 -22.65
N ALA A 189 10.73 18.50 -21.90
CA ALA A 189 11.00 18.48 -20.47
C ALA A 189 10.03 17.59 -19.68
N LEU A 190 8.74 17.56 -20.02
CA LEU A 190 7.77 16.63 -19.39
C LEU A 190 8.07 15.18 -19.75
N GLU A 191 8.50 14.90 -20.98
CA GLU A 191 8.88 13.55 -21.43
C GLU A 191 10.08 13.03 -20.64
N VAL A 192 11.14 13.85 -20.51
CA VAL A 192 12.34 13.53 -19.72
C VAL A 192 11.99 13.29 -18.25
N ILE A 193 11.15 14.15 -17.67
CA ILE A 193 10.65 13.97 -16.29
C ILE A 193 9.88 12.65 -16.19
N GLY A 194 8.90 12.44 -17.05
CA GLY A 194 8.01 11.27 -17.06
C GLY A 194 8.74 9.95 -17.27
N GLY A 195 9.77 9.93 -18.12
CA GLY A 195 10.58 8.74 -18.42
C GLY A 195 11.50 8.32 -17.28
N ALA A 196 12.09 9.28 -16.56
CA ALA A 196 13.00 8.98 -15.46
C ALA A 196 12.30 8.73 -14.12
N LEU A 197 11.11 9.31 -13.90
CA LEU A 197 10.40 9.26 -12.63
C LEU A 197 10.07 7.86 -12.09
N PRO A 198 9.74 6.84 -12.93
CA PRO A 198 9.62 5.45 -12.49
C PRO A 198 10.82 4.95 -11.67
N ALA A 199 12.02 5.51 -11.90
CA ALA A 199 13.21 5.15 -11.16
C ALA A 199 13.10 5.43 -9.66
N VAL A 200 12.34 6.46 -9.24
CA VAL A 200 12.12 6.76 -7.83
C VAL A 200 11.35 5.64 -7.17
N GLY A 201 10.20 5.25 -7.72
CA GLY A 201 9.36 4.22 -7.13
C GLY A 201 10.02 2.84 -7.13
N ILE A 202 10.76 2.52 -8.20
CA ILE A 202 11.58 1.30 -8.26
C ILE A 202 12.66 1.34 -7.17
N ALA A 203 13.41 2.44 -7.04
CA ALA A 203 14.47 2.56 -6.04
C ALA A 203 13.97 2.50 -4.59
N VAL A 204 12.80 3.09 -4.30
CA VAL A 204 12.16 2.95 -2.98
C VAL A 204 11.77 1.50 -2.74
N THR A 205 11.18 0.83 -3.73
CA THR A 205 10.83 -0.59 -3.62
C THR A 205 12.07 -1.46 -3.39
N LEU A 206 13.16 -1.21 -4.13
CA LEU A 206 14.46 -1.87 -3.90
C LEU A 206 15.01 -1.63 -2.49
N LYS A 207 14.83 -0.44 -1.92
CA LYS A 207 15.24 -0.17 -0.53
C LYS A 207 14.39 -0.95 0.48
N MET A 208 13.10 -1.11 0.20
CA MET A 208 12.15 -1.82 1.07
C MET A 208 12.37 -3.34 1.07
N ILE A 209 12.44 -3.94 -0.12
CA ILE A 209 12.48 -5.40 -0.27
C ILE A 209 13.90 -5.94 -0.48
N GLY A 210 14.85 -5.06 -0.82
CA GLY A 210 16.19 -5.44 -1.24
C GLY A 210 17.14 -5.68 -0.09
N LYS A 211 17.52 -6.95 0.07
CA LYS A 211 18.71 -7.33 0.84
C LYS A 211 19.93 -7.24 -0.07
N LYS A 212 21.06 -6.75 0.44
CA LYS A 212 22.32 -6.63 -0.33
C LYS A 212 22.73 -7.96 -0.98
N SER A 213 22.49 -9.08 -0.30
CA SER A 213 22.75 -10.43 -0.81
C SER A 213 21.83 -10.88 -1.96
N LEU A 214 20.65 -10.26 -2.12
CA LEU A 214 19.66 -10.62 -3.14
C LEU A 214 19.66 -9.64 -4.34
N MET A 215 20.40 -8.53 -4.27
CA MET A 215 20.56 -7.59 -5.40
C MET A 215 21.06 -8.22 -6.71
N PRO A 216 21.83 -9.33 -6.72
CA PRO A 216 22.14 -10.02 -7.97
C PRO A 216 20.91 -10.45 -8.79
N PHE A 217 19.77 -10.77 -8.16
CA PHE A 217 18.54 -11.12 -8.89
C PHE A 217 17.94 -9.92 -9.64
N PHE A 218 18.05 -8.71 -9.08
CA PHE A 218 17.66 -7.48 -9.75
C PHE A 218 18.53 -7.23 -10.99
N LEU A 219 19.85 -7.31 -10.85
CA LEU A 219 20.79 -7.09 -11.96
C LEU A 219 20.62 -8.18 -13.03
N LEU A 220 20.48 -9.44 -12.62
CA LEU A 220 20.23 -10.56 -13.53
C LEU A 220 19.02 -10.28 -14.41
N ALA A 221 17.89 -9.89 -13.82
CA ALA A 221 16.67 -9.62 -14.55
C ALA A 221 16.81 -8.42 -15.49
N TYR A 222 17.46 -7.34 -15.03
CA TYR A 222 17.74 -6.15 -15.84
C TYR A 222 18.50 -6.53 -17.12
N PHE A 223 19.64 -7.21 -16.97
CA PHE A 223 20.44 -7.62 -18.12
C PHE A 223 19.74 -8.63 -19.00
N LEU A 224 18.94 -9.53 -18.43
CA LEU A 224 18.18 -10.49 -19.22
C LEU A 224 17.19 -9.80 -20.15
N VAL A 225 16.52 -8.73 -19.69
CA VAL A 225 15.62 -7.93 -20.55
C VAL A 225 16.39 -7.22 -21.65
N ILE A 226 17.51 -6.57 -21.31
CA ILE A 226 18.35 -5.86 -22.28
C ILE A 226 18.89 -6.80 -23.37
N ILE A 227 19.39 -7.98 -22.98
CA ILE A 227 19.94 -8.97 -23.92
C ILE A 227 18.84 -9.57 -24.82
N LEU A 228 17.65 -9.79 -24.27
CA LEU A 228 16.52 -10.39 -24.98
C LEU A 228 15.56 -9.36 -25.59
N GLN A 229 15.95 -8.08 -25.62
CA GLN A 229 15.10 -6.99 -26.09
C GLN A 229 14.64 -7.21 -27.55
N SER A 230 15.50 -7.77 -28.40
CA SER A 230 15.19 -8.08 -29.80
C SER A 230 14.13 -9.15 -30.00
N LEU A 231 13.83 -9.95 -28.97
CA LEU A 231 12.80 -10.99 -29.01
C LEU A 231 11.43 -10.47 -28.59
N GLU A 232 11.33 -9.20 -28.16
CA GLU A 232 10.10 -8.54 -27.73
C GLU A 232 9.32 -9.39 -26.70
N ILE A 233 10.05 -10.04 -25.80
CA ILE A 233 9.47 -10.95 -24.81
C ILE A 233 8.54 -10.17 -23.89
N ASN A 234 7.30 -10.65 -23.77
CA ASN A 234 6.32 -10.07 -22.88
C ASN A 234 6.82 -10.13 -21.41
N ILE A 235 6.66 -9.02 -20.68
CA ILE A 235 7.02 -8.89 -19.26
C ILE A 235 6.39 -9.98 -18.38
N ILE A 236 5.21 -10.50 -18.74
CA ILE A 236 4.56 -11.61 -18.04
C ILE A 236 5.44 -12.87 -18.06
N THR A 237 6.12 -13.15 -19.16
CA THR A 237 7.04 -14.29 -19.28
C THR A 237 8.22 -14.14 -18.32
N PHE A 238 8.76 -12.93 -18.18
CA PHE A 238 9.81 -12.65 -17.19
C PHE A 238 9.30 -12.82 -15.75
N ALA A 239 8.04 -12.47 -15.47
CA ALA A 239 7.46 -12.67 -14.15
C ALA A 239 7.34 -14.15 -13.76
N ILE A 240 6.92 -15.00 -14.70
CA ILE A 240 6.88 -16.46 -14.52
C ILE A 240 8.29 -16.99 -14.25
N LEU A 241 9.28 -16.53 -15.03
CA LEU A 241 10.68 -16.92 -14.86
C LEU A 241 11.23 -16.51 -13.49
N GLY A 242 10.96 -15.27 -13.05
CA GLY A 242 11.31 -14.80 -11.71
C GLY A 242 10.67 -15.62 -10.59
N ALA A 243 9.42 -16.06 -10.77
CA ALA A 243 8.71 -16.90 -9.79
C ALA A 243 9.34 -18.30 -9.69
N ILE A 244 9.73 -18.89 -10.82
CA ILE A 244 10.44 -20.18 -10.85
C ILE A 244 11.81 -20.05 -10.17
N ILE A 245 12.59 -19.01 -10.49
CA ILE A 245 13.90 -18.77 -9.87
C ILE A 245 13.76 -18.60 -8.35
N SER A 246 12.79 -17.80 -7.92
CA SER A 246 12.47 -17.59 -6.51
C SER A 246 12.13 -18.90 -5.80
N TYR A 247 11.24 -19.70 -6.38
CA TYR A 247 10.83 -20.98 -5.82
C TYR A 247 12.00 -21.96 -5.69
N LEU A 248 12.81 -22.10 -6.74
CA LEU A 248 13.99 -22.96 -6.72
C LEU A 248 15.00 -22.53 -5.66
N TYR A 249 15.25 -21.22 -5.51
CA TYR A 249 16.16 -20.72 -4.49
C TYR A 249 15.64 -20.99 -3.07
N VAL A 250 14.34 -20.83 -2.84
CA VAL A 250 13.71 -21.16 -1.56
C VAL A 250 13.84 -22.65 -1.26
N LEU A 251 13.61 -23.53 -2.23
CA LEU A 251 13.80 -24.98 -2.05
C LEU A 251 15.23 -25.31 -1.61
N VAL A 252 16.23 -24.71 -2.26
CA VAL A 252 17.65 -24.95 -1.92
C VAL A 252 17.98 -24.48 -0.49
N ILE A 253 17.45 -23.33 -0.05
CA ILE A 253 17.65 -22.88 1.34
C ILE A 253 16.93 -23.82 2.31
N MET A 254 15.69 -24.22 2.01
CA MET A 254 14.92 -25.12 2.84
C MET A 254 15.61 -26.48 3.01
N GLU A 255 16.20 -27.01 1.94
CA GLU A 255 16.98 -28.25 1.97
C GLU A 255 18.23 -28.09 2.84
N LYS A 256 19.03 -27.04 2.62
CA LYS A 256 20.24 -26.75 3.40
C LYS A 256 19.97 -26.54 4.89
N GLU A 257 18.87 -25.87 5.23
CA GLU A 257 18.46 -25.66 6.63
C GLU A 257 17.75 -26.88 7.22
N GLY A 258 17.09 -27.70 6.39
CA GLY A 258 16.51 -28.99 6.74
C GLY A 258 17.56 -30.01 7.17
N GLU A 259 18.71 -30.05 6.48
CA GLU A 259 19.87 -30.85 6.88
C GLU A 259 20.48 -30.40 8.23
N ILE A 260 20.40 -29.10 8.55
CA ILE A 260 20.93 -28.53 9.80
C ILE A 260 19.92 -28.65 10.97
N SER A 261 18.62 -28.70 10.68
CA SER A 261 17.55 -28.75 11.68
C SER A 261 17.13 -30.17 12.08
N GLY A 262 17.59 -31.19 11.35
CA GLY A 262 17.44 -32.60 11.71
C GLY A 262 18.08 -33.00 13.05
N GLU A 263 18.83 -32.11 13.71
CA GLU A 263 19.49 -32.39 15.00
C GLU A 263 18.86 -31.73 16.24
N LEU A 264 17.91 -30.77 16.15
CA LEU A 264 17.64 -29.90 17.32
C LEU A 264 16.20 -29.43 17.68
N GLU A 265 15.09 -29.74 16.99
CA GLU A 265 13.86 -28.93 17.21
C GLU A 265 12.52 -29.61 17.56
N GLU A 266 12.47 -30.91 17.86
CA GLU A 266 11.15 -31.56 18.01
C GLU A 266 10.51 -31.53 19.42
N ASN A 267 11.14 -30.96 20.46
CA ASN A 267 10.68 -31.22 21.85
C ASN A 267 10.04 -30.09 22.67
N ASP A 268 10.16 -28.80 22.34
CA ASP A 268 9.82 -27.74 23.33
C ASP A 268 8.54 -26.93 23.05
N ILE A 269 8.04 -26.82 21.81
CA ILE A 269 6.90 -25.91 21.51
C ILE A 269 5.53 -26.57 21.74
N ALA A 270 5.45 -27.92 21.64
CA ALA A 270 4.18 -28.64 21.67
C ALA A 270 3.62 -28.90 23.09
N LYS A 271 4.42 -28.73 24.15
CA LYS A 271 4.01 -29.08 25.52
C LYS A 271 3.25 -27.96 26.26
N ASP A 272 3.55 -26.69 25.99
CA ASP A 272 2.95 -25.57 26.75
C ASP A 272 1.62 -25.04 26.19
N ALA A 273 1.30 -25.34 24.92
CA ALA A 273 0.05 -24.94 24.27
C ALA A 273 -1.21 -25.67 24.81
N ASN A 274 -1.03 -26.78 25.53
CA ASN A 274 -2.12 -27.59 26.08
C ASN A 274 -2.65 -27.09 27.45
N SER A 275 -2.16 -25.95 27.96
CA SER A 275 -2.62 -25.38 29.25
C SER A 275 -3.82 -24.43 29.12
N ALA A 276 -4.19 -24.00 27.91
CA ALA A 276 -5.38 -23.20 27.68
C ALA A 276 -6.61 -24.13 27.54
N GLY A 277 -7.44 -24.20 28.59
CA GLY A 277 -8.69 -24.97 28.56
C GLY A 277 -9.61 -24.59 27.39
N GLU A 278 -10.63 -25.42 27.12
CA GLU A 278 -11.58 -25.19 26.01
C GLU A 278 -12.10 -23.75 25.98
N GLY A 279 -11.69 -22.99 24.95
CA GLY A 279 -12.03 -21.58 24.80
C GLY A 279 -13.53 -21.37 24.56
N GLN A 280 -14.10 -20.34 25.17
CA GLN A 280 -15.52 -19.99 25.01
C GLN A 280 -15.86 -19.49 23.60
N PHE A 281 -14.88 -19.04 22.81
CA PHE A 281 -15.11 -18.52 21.46
C PHE A 281 -15.05 -19.62 20.40
N THR A 282 -16.14 -19.72 19.64
CA THR A 282 -16.19 -20.61 18.47
C THR A 282 -15.48 -19.97 17.28
N ASP A 283 -15.11 -20.78 16.28
CA ASP A 283 -14.61 -20.29 15.00
C ASP A 283 -15.57 -19.28 14.32
N ARG A 284 -16.88 -19.39 14.56
CA ARG A 284 -17.88 -18.43 14.07
C ARG A 284 -17.74 -17.08 14.77
N ASP A 285 -17.50 -17.07 16.08
CA ASP A 285 -17.29 -15.85 16.86
C ASP A 285 -16.01 -15.14 16.40
N LEU A 286 -14.91 -15.89 16.26
CA LEU A 286 -13.63 -15.36 15.80
C LEU A 286 -13.73 -14.81 14.37
N ARG A 287 -14.44 -15.48 13.45
CA ARG A 287 -14.70 -14.96 12.10
C ARG A 287 -15.48 -13.65 12.12
N LYS A 288 -16.47 -13.52 13.01
CA LYS A 288 -17.24 -12.28 13.15
C LYS A 288 -16.36 -11.12 13.61
N ILE A 289 -15.47 -11.38 14.58
CA ILE A 289 -14.54 -10.36 15.10
C ILE A 289 -13.51 -10.00 14.03
N TRP A 290 -12.95 -10.98 13.32
CA TRP A 290 -12.05 -10.76 12.19
C TRP A 290 -12.69 -9.90 11.09
N LEU A 291 -13.90 -10.23 10.66
CA LEU A 291 -14.62 -9.47 9.65
C LEU A 291 -14.87 -8.03 10.10
N ARG A 292 -15.18 -7.81 11.38
CA ARG A 292 -15.37 -6.47 11.93
C ARG A 292 -14.06 -5.69 12.00
N TRP A 293 -12.97 -6.31 12.46
CA TRP A 293 -11.64 -5.71 12.49
C TRP A 293 -11.19 -5.31 11.08
N ARG A 294 -11.23 -6.25 10.14
CA ARG A 294 -10.89 -6.02 8.73
C ARG A 294 -11.77 -4.95 8.08
N TYR A 295 -13.05 -4.88 8.44
CA TYR A 295 -13.91 -3.83 7.92
C TYR A 295 -13.63 -2.47 8.54
N ALA A 296 -13.50 -2.37 9.87
CA ALA A 296 -13.40 -1.08 10.55
C ALA A 296 -12.00 -0.46 10.50
N ASN A 297 -10.95 -1.27 10.30
CA ASN A 297 -9.58 -0.80 10.29
C ASN A 297 -9.43 0.41 9.34
N GLU A 298 -8.84 1.50 9.86
CA GLU A 298 -8.65 2.80 9.18
C GLU A 298 -9.93 3.65 8.93
N ILE A 299 -11.14 3.21 9.29
CA ILE A 299 -12.37 4.02 9.13
C ILE A 299 -12.42 5.21 10.12
N PRO A 300 -12.40 5.01 11.45
CA PRO A 300 -12.39 6.09 12.43
C PRO A 300 -10.98 6.54 12.80
N HIS A 301 -10.10 6.74 11.81
CA HIS A 301 -8.73 7.16 12.11
C HIS A 301 -8.72 8.58 12.68
N THR A 302 -8.08 8.77 13.84
CA THR A 302 -7.98 10.03 14.59
C THR A 302 -6.52 10.32 14.95
N PHE A 303 -6.15 11.58 15.16
CA PHE A 303 -4.79 11.92 15.58
C PHE A 303 -4.49 11.53 17.03
N ASP A 304 -5.49 11.56 17.92
CA ASP A 304 -5.30 11.32 19.34
C ASP A 304 -5.33 9.84 19.71
N ARG A 305 -6.11 9.01 18.99
CA ARG A 305 -6.23 7.56 19.28
C ARG A 305 -5.97 6.64 18.10
N MET A 306 -5.58 7.18 16.95
CA MET A 306 -5.29 6.41 15.72
C MET A 306 -6.49 5.52 15.36
N ILE A 307 -6.32 4.20 15.36
CA ILE A 307 -7.36 3.23 14.96
C ILE A 307 -8.03 2.53 16.15
N ALA A 308 -7.85 3.02 17.38
CA ALA A 308 -8.43 2.45 18.60
C ALA A 308 -9.92 2.14 18.50
N PHE A 309 -10.70 3.02 17.88
CA PHE A 309 -12.15 2.82 17.75
C PHE A 309 -12.50 1.67 16.81
N SER A 310 -11.66 1.38 15.82
CA SER A 310 -11.77 0.18 14.99
C SER A 310 -11.52 -1.08 15.82
N PHE A 311 -10.50 -1.01 16.70
CA PHE A 311 -10.11 -2.11 17.57
C PHE A 311 -11.23 -2.42 18.57
N LEU A 312 -11.71 -1.42 19.31
CA LEU A 312 -12.88 -1.52 20.18
C LEU A 312 -14.07 -2.12 19.43
N TRP A 313 -14.45 -1.54 18.29
CA TRP A 313 -15.64 -1.96 17.56
C TRP A 313 -15.56 -3.42 17.09
N SER A 314 -14.36 -3.91 16.78
CA SER A 314 -14.14 -5.32 16.43
C SER A 314 -14.36 -6.27 17.61
N LEU A 315 -13.98 -5.86 18.82
CA LEU A 315 -14.05 -6.66 20.04
C LEU A 315 -15.44 -6.67 20.70
N ILE A 316 -16.30 -5.69 20.44
CA ILE A 316 -17.64 -5.57 21.04
C ILE A 316 -18.41 -6.91 21.13
N PRO A 317 -18.53 -7.73 20.07
CA PRO A 317 -19.25 -9.00 20.16
C PRO A 317 -18.62 -9.97 21.17
N GLY A 318 -17.29 -9.96 21.27
CA GLY A 318 -16.54 -10.76 22.23
C GLY A 318 -16.74 -10.27 23.66
N LEU A 319 -16.56 -8.97 23.88
CA LEU A 319 -16.71 -8.34 25.20
C LEU A 319 -18.13 -8.52 25.77
N LYS A 320 -19.17 -8.42 24.94
CA LYS A 320 -20.56 -8.70 25.34
C LYS A 320 -20.81 -10.16 25.72
N LYS A 321 -20.03 -11.09 25.14
CA LYS A 321 -20.12 -12.50 25.49
C LYS A 321 -19.52 -12.75 26.87
N LEU A 322 -18.44 -12.04 27.20
CA LEU A 322 -17.69 -12.16 28.46
C LEU A 322 -18.32 -11.39 29.63
N TYR A 323 -18.62 -10.10 29.45
CA TYR A 323 -19.11 -9.21 30.50
C TYR A 323 -20.63 -9.01 30.39
N LYS A 324 -21.34 -9.23 31.50
CA LYS A 324 -22.82 -9.15 31.56
C LYS A 324 -23.33 -7.91 32.30
N SER A 325 -22.56 -7.38 33.25
CA SER A 325 -22.87 -6.12 33.91
C SER A 325 -22.59 -4.95 32.95
N LYS A 326 -23.29 -3.84 33.13
CA LYS A 326 -23.10 -2.66 32.30
C LYS A 326 -21.79 -1.95 32.65
N GLU A 327 -21.43 -1.98 33.93
CA GLU A 327 -20.24 -1.38 34.52
C GLU A 327 -18.98 -2.08 33.97
N ASP A 328 -18.86 -3.41 34.11
CA ASP A 328 -17.69 -4.15 33.62
C ASP A 328 -17.53 -4.02 32.10
N LEU A 329 -18.66 -3.98 31.37
CA LEU A 329 -18.65 -3.81 29.92
C LEU A 329 -18.20 -2.40 29.52
N SER A 330 -18.63 -1.37 30.25
CA SER A 330 -18.17 0.01 30.06
C SER A 330 -16.67 0.15 30.31
N GLU A 331 -16.17 -0.44 31.40
CA GLU A 331 -14.73 -0.47 31.72
C GLU A 331 -13.94 -1.18 30.62
N ALA A 332 -14.45 -2.32 30.13
CA ALA A 332 -13.84 -3.02 29.00
C ALA A 332 -13.81 -2.16 27.73
N TYR A 333 -14.92 -1.48 27.40
CA TYR A 333 -14.94 -0.57 26.26
C TYR A 333 -13.94 0.58 26.41
N GLU A 334 -13.81 1.14 27.61
CA GLU A 334 -12.88 2.23 27.89
C GLU A 334 -11.43 1.81 27.67
N ARG A 335 -11.02 0.63 28.16
CA ARG A 335 -9.69 0.06 27.91
C ARG A 335 -9.36 -0.15 26.44
N HIS A 336 -10.34 -0.57 25.64
CA HIS A 336 -10.11 -0.81 24.21
C HIS A 336 -10.35 0.41 23.32
N SER A 337 -10.83 1.52 23.90
CA SER A 337 -10.93 2.83 23.25
C SER A 337 -9.66 3.68 23.38
N GLN A 338 -8.65 3.21 24.13
CA GLN A 338 -7.35 3.88 24.30
C GLN A 338 -6.46 3.72 23.06
N PHE A 339 -5.47 4.61 22.93
CA PHE A 339 -4.52 4.67 21.82
C PHE A 339 -4.06 3.27 21.36
N PHE A 340 -4.25 3.01 20.07
CA PHE A 340 -3.83 1.76 19.44
C PHE A 340 -3.57 2.01 17.96
N ASN A 341 -2.40 1.59 17.46
CA ASN A 341 -2.05 1.76 16.06
C ASN A 341 -1.25 0.57 15.51
N THR A 342 -1.77 -0.05 14.46
CA THR A 342 -1.13 -1.15 13.75
C THR A 342 -1.84 -1.40 12.43
N GLU A 343 -1.13 -1.90 11.43
CA GLU A 343 -1.73 -2.37 10.18
C GLU A 343 -2.71 -3.53 10.46
N CYS A 344 -3.71 -3.72 9.58
CA CYS A 344 -4.79 -4.68 9.78
C CYS A 344 -4.30 -6.12 10.03
N ILE A 345 -3.34 -6.61 9.27
CA ILE A 345 -2.79 -7.97 9.39
C ILE A 345 -1.88 -8.06 10.61
N GLY A 346 -1.02 -7.07 10.83
CA GLY A 346 -0.22 -6.95 12.05
C GLY A 346 -1.08 -6.93 13.32
N GLY A 347 -2.26 -6.30 13.26
CA GLY A 347 -3.21 -6.24 14.36
C GLY A 347 -4.05 -7.49 14.56
N ALA A 348 -4.19 -8.35 13.54
CA ALA A 348 -4.95 -9.59 13.63
C ALA A 348 -4.56 -10.48 14.83
N PRO A 349 -3.26 -10.81 15.05
CA PRO A 349 -2.86 -11.57 16.23
C PRO A 349 -3.09 -10.80 17.53
N ILE A 350 -2.94 -9.47 17.55
CA ILE A 350 -3.18 -8.66 18.74
C ILE A 350 -4.66 -8.69 19.16
N VAL A 351 -5.59 -8.64 18.19
CA VAL A 351 -7.02 -8.83 18.43
C VAL A 351 -7.27 -10.21 19.06
N GLY A 352 -6.68 -11.27 18.51
CA GLY A 352 -6.79 -12.62 19.06
C GLY A 352 -6.25 -12.75 20.49
N MET A 353 -5.04 -12.25 20.74
CA MET A 353 -4.40 -12.26 22.06
C MET A 353 -5.22 -11.48 23.09
N THR A 354 -5.75 -10.33 22.68
CA THR A 354 -6.60 -9.50 23.54
C THR A 354 -7.87 -10.25 23.93
N LEU A 355 -8.53 -10.94 23.00
CA LEU A 355 -9.69 -11.78 23.31
C LEU A 355 -9.35 -12.90 24.30
N SER A 356 -8.19 -13.55 24.13
CA SER A 356 -7.73 -14.59 25.06
C SER A 356 -7.52 -14.02 26.47
N LEU A 357 -6.89 -12.86 26.61
CA LEU A 357 -6.65 -12.24 27.92
C LEU A 357 -7.94 -11.75 28.58
N GLU A 358 -8.86 -11.17 27.80
CA GLU A 358 -10.18 -10.75 28.27
C GLU A 358 -11.01 -11.96 28.73
N GLU A 359 -10.91 -13.10 28.04
CA GLU A 359 -11.57 -14.34 28.45
C GLU A 359 -11.03 -14.87 29.78
N GLN A 360 -9.70 -14.90 29.95
CA GLN A 360 -9.06 -15.30 31.20
C GLN A 360 -9.49 -14.40 32.37
N ARG A 361 -9.50 -13.08 32.15
CA ARG A 361 -9.99 -12.10 33.13
C ARG A 361 -11.46 -12.37 33.50
N ALA A 362 -12.35 -12.44 32.50
CA ALA A 362 -13.77 -12.64 32.73
C ALA A 362 -14.07 -13.96 33.45
N ARG A 363 -13.35 -15.03 33.12
CA ARG A 363 -13.47 -16.33 33.79
C ARG A 363 -13.10 -16.24 35.26
N ALA A 364 -11.92 -15.67 35.58
CA ALA A 364 -11.47 -15.50 36.96
C ALA A 364 -12.46 -14.64 37.79
N LEU A 365 -12.97 -13.55 37.21
CA LEU A 365 -13.99 -12.71 37.85
C LEU A 365 -15.31 -13.47 38.09
N SER A 366 -15.77 -14.29 37.12
CA SER A 366 -17.00 -15.07 37.26
C SER A 366 -16.90 -16.17 38.33
N GLU A 367 -15.70 -16.68 38.58
CA GLU A 367 -15.41 -17.70 39.60
C GLU A 367 -15.05 -17.08 40.96
N GLY A 368 -15.09 -15.75 41.09
CA GLY A 368 -14.76 -15.03 42.33
C GLY A 368 -13.26 -14.91 42.62
N ARG A 369 -12.39 -15.38 41.72
CA ARG A 369 -10.92 -15.38 41.83
C ARG A 369 -10.34 -14.05 41.36
N LYS A 370 -10.68 -12.95 42.04
CA LYS A 370 -10.26 -11.59 41.63
C LYS A 370 -8.75 -11.40 41.59
N ASP A 371 -8.02 -12.00 42.52
CA ASP A 371 -6.55 -11.87 42.62
C ASP A 371 -5.81 -12.63 41.51
N GLU A 372 -6.47 -13.60 40.88
CA GLU A 372 -5.94 -14.36 39.74
C GLU A 372 -6.39 -13.80 38.38
N ALA A 373 -7.28 -12.79 38.39
CA ALA A 373 -7.77 -12.18 37.16
C ALA A 373 -6.66 -11.37 36.50
N VAL A 374 -6.44 -11.61 35.19
CA VAL A 374 -5.50 -10.83 34.39
C VAL A 374 -5.81 -9.35 34.56
N SER A 375 -4.83 -8.56 34.99
CA SER A 375 -5.03 -7.14 35.27
C SER A 375 -5.25 -6.33 33.99
N GLU A 376 -5.95 -5.21 34.13
CA GLU A 376 -6.19 -4.28 33.01
C GLU A 376 -4.89 -3.73 32.42
N GLU A 377 -3.91 -3.51 33.31
CA GLU A 377 -2.57 -3.09 32.94
C GLU A 377 -1.86 -4.13 32.10
N VAL A 378 -1.98 -5.43 32.41
CA VAL A 378 -1.39 -6.51 31.60
C VAL A 378 -2.02 -6.54 30.20
N ILE A 379 -3.35 -6.40 30.11
CA ILE A 379 -4.05 -6.36 28.81
C ILE A 379 -3.59 -5.15 27.99
N ASN A 380 -3.51 -3.97 28.60
CA ASN A 380 -3.09 -2.75 27.91
C ASN A 380 -1.61 -2.76 27.53
N SER A 381 -0.71 -3.14 28.44
CA SER A 381 0.73 -3.23 28.18
C SER A 381 1.05 -4.28 27.12
N THR A 382 0.31 -5.39 27.06
CA THR A 382 0.44 -6.38 25.97
C THR A 382 0.10 -5.76 24.62
N LYS A 383 -1.03 -5.05 24.50
CA LYS A 383 -1.38 -4.36 23.25
C LYS A 383 -0.32 -3.32 22.85
N VAL A 384 0.10 -2.48 23.80
CA VAL A 384 1.03 -1.37 23.55
C VAL A 384 2.45 -1.87 23.22
N SER A 385 2.93 -2.90 23.89
CA SER A 385 4.25 -3.48 23.61
C SER A 385 4.31 -4.21 22.27
N LEU A 386 3.19 -4.78 21.83
CA LEU A 386 3.09 -5.54 20.59
C LEU A 386 2.70 -4.69 19.38
N MET A 387 2.06 -3.52 19.56
CA MET A 387 1.63 -2.67 18.44
C MET A 387 2.82 -2.26 17.56
N GLY A 388 3.96 -1.89 18.15
CA GLY A 388 5.15 -1.45 17.42
C GLY A 388 5.77 -2.55 16.55
N PRO A 389 6.18 -3.70 17.12
CA PRO A 389 6.73 -4.82 16.36
C PRO A 389 5.80 -5.35 15.26
N PHE A 390 4.50 -5.51 15.56
CA PHE A 390 3.54 -6.01 14.58
C PHE A 390 3.15 -4.97 13.53
N ALA A 391 3.10 -3.67 13.88
CA ALA A 391 2.93 -2.60 12.89
C ALA A 391 4.13 -2.59 11.93
N ALA A 392 5.36 -2.63 12.46
CA ALA A 392 6.56 -2.68 11.62
C ALA A 392 6.57 -3.93 10.71
N LEU A 393 6.16 -5.09 11.23
CA LEU A 393 6.00 -6.32 10.46
C LEU A 393 4.95 -6.16 9.36
N GLY A 394 3.75 -5.69 9.70
CA GLY A 394 2.64 -5.46 8.76
C GLY A 394 3.02 -4.46 7.67
N ASP A 395 3.44 -3.26 8.06
CA ASP A 395 3.82 -2.18 7.14
C ASP A 395 4.95 -2.60 6.18
N SER A 396 5.94 -3.34 6.67
CA SER A 396 7.07 -3.75 5.83
C SER A 396 6.72 -4.91 4.89
N ILE A 397 5.90 -5.86 5.34
CA ILE A 397 5.60 -7.09 4.61
C ILE A 397 4.39 -6.91 3.72
N GLU A 398 3.25 -6.49 4.26
CA GLU A 398 2.03 -6.29 3.49
C GLU A 398 2.20 -5.07 2.57
N GLU A 399 2.22 -3.89 3.17
CA GLU A 399 2.15 -2.63 2.42
C GLU A 399 3.46 -2.35 1.68
N GLY A 400 4.60 -2.75 2.25
CA GLY A 400 5.94 -2.50 1.70
C GLY A 400 6.47 -3.56 0.73
N THR A 401 5.96 -4.80 0.77
CA THR A 401 6.52 -5.91 -0.02
C THR A 401 5.47 -6.61 -0.87
N ILE A 402 4.50 -7.31 -0.27
CA ILE A 402 3.50 -8.14 -0.97
C ILE A 402 2.69 -7.29 -1.94
N GLN A 403 2.25 -6.11 -1.51
CA GLN A 403 1.40 -5.25 -2.34
C GLN A 403 2.13 -4.82 -3.62
N TYR A 404 3.38 -4.38 -3.49
CA TYR A 404 4.17 -3.90 -4.62
C TYR A 404 4.64 -5.03 -5.54
N ILE A 405 4.88 -6.23 -5.00
CA ILE A 405 5.12 -7.41 -5.84
C ILE A 405 3.88 -7.74 -6.67
N LEU A 406 2.70 -7.75 -6.06
CA LEU A 406 1.44 -7.99 -6.76
C LEU A 406 1.20 -6.91 -7.83
N ILE A 407 1.37 -5.63 -7.49
CA ILE A 407 1.25 -4.55 -8.47
C ILE A 407 2.25 -4.75 -9.62
N ALA A 408 3.53 -5.03 -9.32
CA ALA A 408 4.56 -5.24 -10.33
C ALA A 408 4.23 -6.41 -11.28
N LEU A 409 3.63 -7.49 -10.77
CA LEU A 409 3.23 -8.66 -11.56
C LEU A 409 2.16 -8.32 -12.62
N PHE A 410 1.22 -7.44 -12.29
CA PHE A 410 0.07 -7.11 -13.15
C PHE A 410 0.20 -5.76 -13.87
N LEU A 411 1.16 -4.93 -13.48
CA LEU A 411 1.45 -3.66 -14.13
C LEU A 411 1.65 -3.79 -15.65
N PRO A 412 2.31 -4.84 -16.20
CA PRO A 412 2.43 -5.02 -17.64
C PRO A 412 1.09 -5.15 -18.37
N LEU A 413 0.10 -5.81 -17.74
CA LEU A 413 -1.24 -5.90 -18.31
C LEU A 413 -1.90 -4.52 -18.37
N ALA A 414 -1.74 -3.71 -17.31
CA ALA A 414 -2.24 -2.34 -17.30
C ALA A 414 -1.56 -1.48 -18.38
N SER A 415 -0.24 -1.59 -18.52
CA SER A 415 0.54 -0.90 -19.56
C SER A 415 0.15 -1.31 -20.98
N ALA A 416 -0.41 -2.50 -21.16
CA ALA A 416 -0.98 -2.96 -22.44
C ALA A 416 -2.45 -2.54 -22.64
N GLY A 417 -3.01 -1.71 -21.75
CA GLY A 417 -4.39 -1.26 -21.82
C GLY A 417 -5.42 -2.27 -21.27
N ASN A 418 -4.99 -3.36 -20.63
CA ASN A 418 -5.89 -4.41 -20.19
C ASN A 418 -6.47 -4.13 -18.79
N PHE A 419 -7.80 -4.17 -18.69
CA PHE A 419 -8.53 -3.98 -17.43
C PHE A 419 -8.14 -4.98 -16.33
N LEU A 420 -7.65 -6.17 -16.69
CA LEU A 420 -7.17 -7.18 -15.76
C LEU A 420 -6.01 -6.68 -14.89
N GLY A 421 -5.20 -5.76 -15.43
CA GLY A 421 -4.12 -5.10 -14.70
C GLY A 421 -4.61 -4.28 -13.51
N GLY A 422 -5.86 -3.77 -13.54
CA GLY A 422 -6.47 -3.05 -12.43
C GLY A 422 -7.18 -3.95 -11.42
N ILE A 423 -7.91 -4.95 -11.88
CA ILE A 423 -8.81 -5.74 -11.02
C ILE A 423 -8.12 -6.92 -10.31
N LEU A 424 -7.18 -7.59 -10.97
CA LEU A 424 -6.57 -8.81 -10.42
C LEU A 424 -5.66 -8.53 -9.19
N PRO A 425 -4.79 -7.50 -9.17
CA PRO A 425 -4.01 -7.18 -7.97
C PRO A 425 -4.89 -6.99 -6.74
N TRP A 426 -5.98 -6.26 -6.94
CA TRP A 426 -6.92 -5.95 -5.89
C TRP A 426 -7.68 -7.18 -5.38
N LEU A 427 -8.20 -8.01 -6.30
CA LEU A 427 -8.91 -9.25 -5.93
C LEU A 427 -8.00 -10.21 -5.17
N ILE A 428 -6.79 -10.46 -5.68
CA ILE A 428 -5.82 -11.36 -5.06
C ILE A 428 -5.42 -10.83 -3.68
N TRP A 429 -5.17 -9.52 -3.56
CA TRP A 429 -4.88 -8.88 -2.28
C TRP A 429 -5.99 -9.13 -1.26
N ILE A 430 -7.25 -8.81 -1.60
CA ILE A 430 -8.38 -8.97 -0.67
C ILE A 430 -8.56 -10.40 -0.19
N ILE A 431 -8.49 -11.35 -1.13
CA ILE A 431 -8.73 -12.76 -0.86
C ILE A 431 -7.60 -13.29 0.02
N GLY A 432 -6.34 -13.02 -0.35
CA GLY A 432 -5.18 -13.39 0.45
C GLY A 432 -5.29 -12.83 1.86
N ASN A 433 -5.46 -11.51 1.99
CA ASN A 433 -5.54 -10.77 3.24
C ASN A 433 -6.59 -11.32 4.20
N TYR A 434 -7.74 -11.73 3.68
CA TYR A 434 -8.74 -12.39 4.49
C TYR A 434 -8.24 -13.69 5.13
N PHE A 435 -7.60 -14.57 4.37
CA PHE A 435 -7.23 -15.92 4.83
C PHE A 435 -6.08 -15.90 5.83
N TYR A 436 -4.95 -15.26 5.53
CA TYR A 436 -3.82 -15.24 6.47
C TYR A 436 -4.08 -14.33 7.68
N GLY A 437 -4.83 -13.23 7.52
CA GLY A 437 -5.26 -12.42 8.64
C GLY A 437 -6.14 -13.20 9.63
N PHE A 438 -7.10 -13.98 9.11
CA PHE A 438 -7.92 -14.86 9.97
C PHE A 438 -7.07 -15.94 10.66
N TYR A 439 -6.10 -16.52 9.95
CA TYR A 439 -5.16 -17.48 10.52
C TYR A 439 -4.36 -16.87 11.68
N PHE A 440 -3.80 -15.67 11.52
CA PHE A 440 -3.04 -14.99 12.58
C PHE A 440 -3.91 -14.60 13.77
N LEU A 441 -5.15 -14.16 13.55
CA LEU A 441 -6.08 -13.90 14.65
C LEU A 441 -6.39 -15.17 15.44
N LYS A 442 -6.66 -16.28 14.75
CA LYS A 442 -6.94 -17.58 15.40
C LYS A 442 -5.72 -18.08 16.17
N MET A 443 -4.52 -17.89 15.64
CA MET A 443 -3.28 -18.22 16.33
C MET A 443 -3.06 -17.34 17.57
N GLY A 444 -3.27 -16.03 17.45
CA GLY A 444 -3.22 -15.09 18.58
C GLY A 444 -4.20 -15.46 19.70
N TYR A 445 -5.41 -15.90 19.34
CA TYR A 445 -6.39 -16.37 20.32
C TYR A 445 -5.98 -17.69 20.98
N LYS A 446 -5.50 -18.67 20.21
CA LYS A 446 -5.14 -20.00 20.73
C LYS A 446 -3.89 -20.01 21.60
N LEU A 447 -2.86 -19.26 21.21
CA LEU A 447 -1.56 -19.27 21.89
C LEU A 447 -1.40 -18.15 22.93
N GLY A 448 -2.35 -17.21 22.99
CA GLY A 448 -2.24 -16.02 23.83
C GLY A 448 -0.94 -15.27 23.55
N ILE A 449 -0.29 -14.74 24.59
CA ILE A 449 0.95 -13.95 24.48
C ILE A 449 2.09 -14.71 23.75
N HIS A 450 2.12 -16.05 23.83
CA HIS A 450 3.13 -16.86 23.15
C HIS A 450 3.01 -16.82 21.61
N ALA A 451 1.87 -16.39 21.06
CA ALA A 451 1.74 -16.19 19.61
C ALA A 451 2.79 -15.19 19.07
N ALA A 452 3.17 -14.20 19.87
CA ALA A 452 4.13 -13.18 19.47
C ALA A 452 5.51 -13.78 19.14
N THR A 453 6.01 -14.70 19.96
CA THR A 453 7.32 -15.34 19.72
C THR A 453 7.25 -16.29 18.51
N THR A 454 6.14 -17.00 18.32
CA THR A 454 5.94 -17.90 17.17
C THR A 454 5.86 -17.14 15.84
N ILE A 455 5.08 -16.04 15.79
CA ILE A 455 4.89 -15.27 14.55
C ILE A 455 6.14 -14.51 14.16
N LEU A 456 6.79 -13.86 15.13
CA LEU A 456 7.94 -13.00 14.85
C LEU A 456 9.25 -13.79 14.66
N GLY A 457 9.34 -15.03 15.16
CA GLY A 457 10.55 -15.86 15.11
C GLY A 457 10.51 -17.07 14.16
N GLY A 458 9.39 -17.35 13.48
CA GLY A 458 9.20 -18.60 12.73
C GLY A 458 10.03 -18.74 11.44
N LYS A 459 10.74 -19.87 11.27
CA LYS A 459 11.55 -20.19 10.08
C LYS A 459 10.76 -20.16 8.76
N SER A 460 9.51 -20.62 8.76
CA SER A 460 8.65 -20.64 7.57
C SER A 460 8.36 -19.24 7.02
N MET A 461 8.20 -18.24 7.91
CA MET A 461 7.98 -16.85 7.51
C MET A 461 9.23 -16.29 6.81
N ARG A 462 10.43 -16.65 7.29
CA ARG A 462 11.69 -16.26 6.64
C ARG A 462 11.78 -16.78 5.21
N TYR A 463 11.38 -18.03 4.94
CA TYR A 463 11.40 -18.60 3.58
C TYR A 463 10.43 -17.90 2.64
N ILE A 464 9.18 -17.70 3.07
CA ILE A 464 8.15 -16.99 2.29
C ILE A 464 8.63 -15.59 1.94
N LEU A 465 9.15 -14.85 2.92
CA LEU A 465 9.66 -13.50 2.70
C LEU A 465 10.86 -13.48 1.76
N THR A 466 11.77 -14.45 1.88
CA THR A 466 12.94 -14.55 1.00
C THR A 466 12.52 -14.82 -0.45
N GLY A 467 11.58 -15.75 -0.67
CA GLY A 467 11.04 -16.01 -2.00
C GLY A 467 10.36 -14.77 -2.61
N LEU A 468 9.49 -14.12 -1.84
CA LEU A 468 8.82 -12.90 -2.29
C LEU A 468 9.82 -11.76 -2.60
N SER A 469 10.82 -11.55 -1.75
CA SER A 469 11.88 -10.56 -2.01
C SER A 469 12.64 -10.84 -3.30
N ILE A 470 12.97 -12.11 -3.60
CA ILE A 470 13.67 -12.48 -4.85
C ILE A 470 12.79 -12.20 -6.06
N LEU A 471 11.53 -12.63 -6.03
CA LEU A 471 10.58 -12.37 -7.11
C LEU A 471 10.41 -10.86 -7.32
N GLY A 472 10.25 -10.10 -6.25
CA GLY A 472 10.11 -8.65 -6.31
C GLY A 472 11.35 -7.96 -6.87
N LEU A 473 12.55 -8.33 -6.42
CA LEU A 473 13.81 -7.79 -6.94
C LEU A 473 14.00 -8.11 -8.43
N PHE A 474 13.69 -9.35 -8.82
CA PHE A 474 13.70 -9.76 -10.22
C PHE A 474 12.75 -8.87 -11.05
N MET A 475 11.50 -8.70 -10.59
CA MET A 475 10.52 -7.83 -11.26
C MET A 475 10.98 -6.37 -11.32
N MET A 476 11.60 -5.82 -10.27
CA MET A 476 12.16 -4.45 -10.31
C MET A 476 13.27 -4.30 -11.37
N GLY A 477 14.05 -5.35 -11.63
CA GLY A 477 15.04 -5.35 -12.70
C GLY A 477 14.37 -5.28 -14.07
N VAL A 478 13.32 -6.09 -14.27
CA VAL A 478 12.52 -6.07 -15.50
C VAL A 478 11.85 -4.72 -15.72
N LEU A 479 11.23 -4.16 -14.68
CA LEU A 479 10.57 -2.86 -14.75
C LEU A 479 11.56 -1.71 -15.00
N THR A 480 12.76 -1.75 -14.41
CA THR A 480 13.80 -0.76 -14.70
C THR A 480 14.15 -0.75 -16.18
N ALA A 481 14.40 -1.92 -16.78
CA ALA A 481 14.75 -2.03 -18.19
C ALA A 481 13.60 -1.66 -19.14
N SER A 482 12.36 -1.85 -18.71
CA SER A 482 11.18 -1.66 -19.57
C SER A 482 10.56 -0.26 -19.47
N TYR A 483 10.72 0.45 -18.35
CA TYR A 483 9.95 1.66 -18.05
C TYR A 483 10.75 2.87 -17.58
N VAL A 484 12.04 2.71 -17.27
CA VAL A 484 12.89 3.87 -17.00
C VAL A 484 13.48 4.32 -18.32
N ASP A 485 12.93 5.40 -18.86
CA ASP A 485 13.34 5.99 -20.13
C ASP A 485 14.18 7.24 -19.87
N VAL A 486 15.50 7.06 -19.91
CA VAL A 486 16.49 8.14 -19.75
C VAL A 486 17.50 8.02 -20.85
N THR A 487 17.43 8.94 -21.81
CA THR A 487 18.33 9.02 -22.96
C THR A 487 18.95 10.40 -23.06
N THR A 488 20.02 10.54 -23.83
CA THR A 488 20.60 11.85 -24.14
C THR A 488 20.54 12.15 -25.64
N PRO A 489 19.93 13.28 -26.07
CA PRO A 489 19.89 13.67 -27.49
C PRO A 489 21.19 14.33 -27.97
N LEU A 490 22.23 14.41 -27.11
CA LEU A 490 23.49 15.07 -27.44
C LEU A 490 24.20 14.38 -28.61
N SER A 491 24.38 15.15 -29.68
CA SER A 491 25.16 14.76 -30.84
C SER A 491 26.06 15.90 -31.30
N TRP A 492 27.22 15.55 -31.86
CA TRP A 492 28.15 16.52 -32.44
C TRP A 492 28.77 15.95 -33.71
N THR A 493 29.11 16.82 -34.66
CA THR A 493 29.72 16.41 -35.94
C THR A 493 31.18 16.82 -35.97
N ILE A 494 32.09 15.85 -36.14
CA ILE A 494 33.53 16.09 -36.33
C ILE A 494 33.92 15.58 -37.71
N SER A 495 34.48 16.44 -38.54
CA SER A 495 35.01 16.08 -39.87
C SER A 495 33.99 15.32 -40.76
N GLY A 496 32.72 15.73 -40.72
CA GLY A 496 31.64 15.14 -41.52
C GLY A 496 31.05 13.84 -40.97
N LYS A 497 31.51 13.33 -39.81
CA LYS A 497 30.87 12.21 -39.10
C LYS A 497 30.10 12.71 -37.88
N THR A 498 28.84 12.33 -37.79
CA THR A 498 27.98 12.59 -36.62
C THR A 498 28.24 11.55 -35.55
N PHE A 499 28.56 12.01 -34.34
CA PHE A 499 28.74 11.21 -33.15
C PHE A 499 27.54 11.45 -32.23
N GLU A 500 26.80 10.39 -31.94
CA GLU A 500 25.66 10.41 -31.02
C GLU A 500 26.11 9.83 -29.68
N LEU A 501 26.01 10.61 -28.60
CA LEU A 501 26.48 10.19 -27.28
C LEU A 501 25.75 8.92 -26.81
N GLN A 502 24.44 8.84 -27.05
CA GLN A 502 23.63 7.68 -26.69
C GLN A 502 24.16 6.39 -27.35
N GLY A 503 24.43 6.41 -28.66
CA GLY A 503 24.96 5.25 -29.37
C GLY A 503 26.35 4.81 -28.88
N ILE A 504 27.20 5.76 -28.47
CA ILE A 504 28.50 5.46 -27.85
C ILE A 504 28.30 4.76 -26.50
N LEU A 505 27.41 5.28 -25.65
CA LEU A 505 27.11 4.69 -24.35
C LEU A 505 26.54 3.28 -24.51
N ASP A 506 25.57 3.09 -25.42
CA ASP A 506 24.94 1.79 -25.64
C ASP A 506 25.91 0.76 -26.24
N SER A 507 26.91 1.20 -27.00
CA SER A 507 27.98 0.31 -27.49
C SER A 507 28.89 -0.22 -26.38
N ILE A 508 29.01 0.52 -25.27
CA ILE A 508 29.80 0.11 -24.09
C ILE A 508 28.92 -0.70 -23.14
N PHE A 509 27.73 -0.19 -22.85
CA PHE A 509 26.77 -0.76 -21.90
C PHE A 509 25.35 -0.33 -22.30
N PRO A 510 24.57 -1.22 -22.97
CA PRO A 510 23.20 -0.91 -23.35
C PRO A 510 22.33 -0.61 -22.13
N GLY A 511 21.61 0.51 -22.15
CA GLY A 511 20.75 0.91 -21.04
C GLY A 511 21.53 1.37 -19.80
N LEU A 512 22.74 1.91 -19.94
CA LEU A 512 23.51 2.40 -18.80
C LEU A 512 22.78 3.51 -18.04
N LEU A 513 22.17 4.48 -18.74
CA LEU A 513 21.53 5.65 -18.13
C LEU A 513 20.29 5.29 -17.29
N PRO A 514 19.35 4.43 -17.76
CA PRO A 514 18.26 3.93 -16.93
C PRO A 514 18.73 3.24 -15.65
N LEU A 515 19.69 2.31 -15.77
CA LEU A 515 20.22 1.58 -14.63
C LEU A 515 20.95 2.49 -13.64
N ALA A 516 21.78 3.41 -14.15
CA ALA A 516 22.50 4.38 -13.32
C ALA A 516 21.53 5.27 -12.54
N THR A 517 20.45 5.73 -13.18
CA THR A 517 19.42 6.55 -12.52
C THR A 517 18.83 5.82 -11.32
N VAL A 518 18.39 4.57 -11.49
CA VAL A 518 17.83 3.77 -10.39
C VAL A 518 18.87 3.51 -9.30
N ILE A 519 20.10 3.11 -9.66
CA ILE A 519 21.15 2.79 -8.68
C ILE A 519 21.55 4.03 -7.88
N ILE A 520 21.69 5.20 -8.50
CA ILE A 520 22.03 6.45 -7.81
C ILE A 520 20.96 6.81 -6.78
N ILE A 521 19.69 6.72 -7.15
CA ILE A 521 18.57 7.00 -6.25
C ILE A 521 18.53 5.96 -5.11
N TYR A 522 18.71 4.67 -5.42
CA TYR A 522 18.79 3.60 -4.43
C TYR A 522 19.93 3.82 -3.43
N LEU A 523 21.13 4.17 -3.90
CA LEU A 523 22.28 4.44 -3.04
C LEU A 523 22.08 5.68 -2.16
N TYR A 524 21.35 6.69 -2.65
CA TYR A 524 20.95 7.83 -1.83
C TYR A 524 20.06 7.38 -0.67
N PHE A 525 19.03 6.57 -0.95
CA PHE A 525 18.15 6.00 0.08
C PHE A 525 18.85 4.99 0.99
N ASP A 526 19.93 4.33 0.55
CA ASP A 526 20.70 3.46 1.43
C ASP A 526 21.50 4.23 2.48
N ARG A 527 21.92 5.47 2.16
CA ARG A 527 22.78 6.30 3.02
C ARG A 527 22.03 7.36 3.83
N LYS A 528 20.79 7.69 3.47
CA LYS A 528 19.98 8.74 4.12
C LYS A 528 18.59 8.23 4.48
N GLU A 529 17.90 8.96 5.35
CA GLU A 529 16.50 8.68 5.67
C GLU A 529 15.61 8.73 4.43
N LEU A 530 14.58 7.88 4.41
CA LEU A 530 13.59 7.75 3.34
C LEU A 530 12.68 8.99 3.28
N ASN A 531 13.17 10.06 2.65
CA ASN A 531 12.35 11.22 2.30
C ASN A 531 12.01 11.20 0.80
N VAL A 532 11.01 10.40 0.45
CA VAL A 532 10.57 10.17 -0.93
C VAL A 532 10.16 11.47 -1.62
N LEU A 533 9.40 12.33 -0.91
CA LEU A 533 8.92 13.60 -1.47
C LEU A 533 10.08 14.54 -1.85
N LYS A 534 11.09 14.66 -0.99
CA LYS A 534 12.26 15.49 -1.26
C LYS A 534 13.03 15.00 -2.48
N VAL A 535 13.24 13.69 -2.62
CA VAL A 535 13.93 13.11 -3.77
C VAL A 535 13.12 13.31 -5.04
N LEU A 536 11.82 13.05 -4.98
CA LEU A 536 10.91 13.22 -6.12
C LEU A 536 10.91 14.68 -6.62
N ILE A 537 10.75 15.66 -5.73
CA ILE A 537 10.79 17.09 -6.11
C ILE A 537 12.16 17.48 -6.67
N SER A 538 13.24 17.05 -6.03
CA SER A 538 14.60 17.37 -6.47
C SER A 538 14.87 16.80 -7.87
N LEU A 539 14.45 15.56 -8.11
CA LEU A 539 14.61 14.89 -9.39
C LEU A 539 13.78 15.56 -10.49
N VAL A 540 12.53 15.91 -10.22
CA VAL A 540 11.69 16.68 -11.16
C VAL A 540 12.37 17.98 -11.56
N ILE A 541 12.92 18.74 -10.61
CA ILE A 541 13.62 20.00 -10.89
C ILE A 541 14.86 19.77 -11.75
N ILE A 542 15.69 18.78 -11.40
CA ILE A 542 16.92 18.45 -12.16
C ILE A 542 16.56 18.04 -13.59
N LEU A 543 15.61 17.13 -13.76
CA LEU A 543 15.18 16.62 -15.06
C LEU A 543 14.52 17.71 -15.91
N ALA A 544 13.72 18.58 -15.30
CA ALA A 544 13.14 19.74 -15.98
C ALA A 544 14.25 20.63 -16.57
N ILE A 545 15.30 20.93 -15.78
CA ILE A 545 16.42 21.75 -16.23
C ILE A 545 17.18 21.02 -17.36
N LEU A 546 17.51 19.75 -17.20
CA LEU A 546 18.25 18.98 -18.20
C LEU A 546 17.47 18.83 -19.51
N GLY A 547 16.16 18.60 -19.45
CA GLY A 547 15.28 18.54 -20.62
C GLY A 547 15.14 19.90 -21.30
N LEU A 548 14.94 20.99 -20.54
CA LEU A 548 14.89 22.35 -21.12
C LEU A 548 16.20 22.77 -21.80
N LEU A 549 17.33 22.27 -21.31
CA LEU A 549 18.66 22.47 -21.88
C LEU A 549 19.01 21.47 -23.00
N ASN A 550 18.13 20.49 -23.28
CA ASN A 550 18.31 19.45 -24.29
C ASN A 550 19.58 18.60 -24.05
N ILE A 551 19.89 18.35 -22.77
CA ILE A 551 21.00 17.47 -22.32
C ILE A 551 20.49 16.04 -22.17
N LEU A 552 19.25 15.89 -21.68
CA LEU A 552 18.46 14.67 -21.64
C LEU A 552 17.19 14.86 -22.47
#